data_AF-A0A0N0N5R6-F1
#
_entry.id   AF-A0A0N0N5R6-F1
#
_cell.length_a   1.000
_cell.length_b   1.000
_cell.length_c   1.000
_cell.angle_alpha   90.00
_cell.angle_beta   90.00
_cell.angle_gamma   90.00
#
_symmetry.space_group_name_H-M   'P 1'
#
loop_
_entity.id
_entity.type
_entity.pdbx_description
1 polymer ?
#
loop_
_entity_poly.entity_id
_entity_poly.type
_entity_poly.pdbx_seq_one_letter_code
_entity_poly.pdbx_strand_id
1 'polypeptide(L)'
;MGPSEAPATVEQIAAAMAALGLYDGENTPEEHAAEAARLSGEDAYRVRMVNALLGVVQAEAAMADAVRIDPDAHVAAWEEQLKAAGAGPDDPVRRVEFLRWQVLRAGTPVREMATNHEAGPIPLAAAHTATALHLLLGVIAASQDAVAQGDVETLAAQADQLQAAREALSAAVDNTELLLNMLKSVGL
;
A
#
# COMPACT_ATOMS: atom_id res chain seq x y z
N MET A 1 2.64 24.11 1.29
CA MET A 1 3.97 23.74 1.79
C MET A 1 4.08 22.24 1.63
N GLY A 2 4.81 21.76 0.62
CA GLY A 2 4.98 20.31 0.40
C GLY A 2 5.76 19.69 1.56
N PRO A 3 5.71 18.36 1.75
CA PRO A 3 6.56 17.70 2.73
C PRO A 3 8.03 18.08 2.47
N SER A 4 8.80 18.27 3.55
CA SER A 4 10.26 18.46 3.48
C SER A 4 10.88 17.34 2.63
N GLU A 5 11.86 17.67 1.78
CA GLU A 5 12.57 16.67 0.97
C GLU A 5 13.33 15.63 1.82
N ALA A 6 13.63 15.96 3.07
CA ALA A 6 14.22 15.03 4.03
C ALA A 6 13.13 14.28 4.81
N PRO A 7 13.22 12.95 4.95
CA PRO A 7 12.28 12.22 5.79
C PRO A 7 12.43 12.63 7.26
N ALA A 8 11.33 12.59 8.02
CA ALA A 8 11.29 13.01 9.43
C ALA A 8 12.27 12.23 10.32
N THR A 9 12.93 12.90 11.26
CA THR A 9 13.83 12.24 12.22
C THR A 9 13.06 11.33 13.18
N VAL A 10 13.74 10.40 13.84
CA VAL A 10 13.12 9.51 14.83
C VAL A 10 12.48 10.29 15.98
N GLU A 11 13.08 11.42 16.38
CA GLU A 11 12.55 12.30 17.42
C GLU A 11 11.27 13.03 16.98
N GLN A 12 11.20 13.43 15.70
CA GLN A 12 9.99 14.01 15.11
C GLN A 12 8.86 12.98 15.04
N ILE A 13 9.19 11.74 14.68
CA ILE A 13 8.23 10.63 14.65
C ILE A 13 7.74 10.30 16.06
N ALA A 14 8.65 10.19 17.03
CA ALA A 14 8.34 9.98 18.45
C ALA A 14 7.44 11.09 19.00
N ALA A 15 7.72 12.35 18.70
CA ALA A 15 6.89 13.48 19.12
C ALA A 15 5.47 13.40 18.53
N ALA A 16 5.33 13.01 17.26
CA ALA A 16 4.02 12.79 16.65
C ALA A 16 3.28 11.61 17.30
N MET A 17 3.99 10.51 17.58
CA MET A 17 3.42 9.36 18.29
C MET A 17 3.00 9.73 19.71
N ALA A 18 3.79 10.52 20.44
CA ALA A 18 3.48 11.00 21.78
C ALA A 18 2.23 11.90 21.79
N ALA A 19 2.09 12.78 20.78
CA ALA A 19 0.89 13.60 20.61
C ALA A 19 -0.39 12.77 20.39
N LEU A 20 -0.25 11.56 19.84
CA LEU A 20 -1.33 10.58 19.68
C LEU A 20 -1.45 9.60 20.86
N GLY A 21 -0.63 9.76 21.92
CA GLY A 21 -0.62 8.87 23.09
C GLY A 21 -0.01 7.48 22.84
N LEU A 22 0.84 7.33 21.82
CA LEU A 22 1.42 6.06 21.37
C LEU A 22 2.89 5.86 21.76
N TYR A 23 3.49 6.87 22.37
CA TYR A 23 4.89 6.86 22.78
C TYR A 23 5.00 7.47 24.17
N ASP A 24 5.50 6.68 25.12
CA ASP A 24 5.69 7.01 26.53
C ASP A 24 7.17 7.17 26.91
N GLY A 25 8.08 7.01 25.94
CA GLY A 25 9.51 7.25 26.11
C GLY A 25 9.85 8.73 26.30
N GLU A 26 11.09 9.00 26.68
CA GLU A 26 11.59 10.34 26.97
C GLU A 26 11.91 11.13 25.68
N ASN A 27 11.92 10.45 24.52
CA ASN A 27 12.26 11.02 23.22
C ASN A 27 13.68 11.60 23.19
N THR A 28 14.64 10.81 23.68
CA THR A 28 16.06 11.18 23.74
C THR A 28 16.89 10.44 22.69
N PRO A 29 17.98 11.04 22.19
CA PRO A 29 18.89 10.36 21.26
C PRO A 29 19.45 9.04 21.82
N GLU A 30 19.73 8.99 23.12
CA GLU A 30 20.26 7.80 23.79
C GLU A 30 19.26 6.64 23.80
N GLU A 31 17.98 6.94 24.05
CA GLU A 31 16.89 5.96 23.99
C GLU A 31 16.74 5.41 22.57
N HIS A 32 16.71 6.29 21.56
CA HIS A 32 16.60 5.89 20.17
C HIS A 32 17.79 5.07 19.69
N ALA A 33 19.02 5.42 20.11
CA ALA A 33 20.22 4.67 19.79
C ALA A 33 20.20 3.26 20.41
N ALA A 34 19.74 3.14 21.67
CA ALA A 34 19.62 1.84 22.34
C ALA A 34 18.58 0.94 21.64
N GLU A 35 17.43 1.49 21.25
CA GLU A 35 16.38 0.74 20.56
C GLU A 35 16.77 0.38 19.12
N ALA A 36 17.46 1.28 18.42
CA ALA A 36 18.07 1.00 17.12
C ALA A 36 19.05 -0.18 17.19
N ALA A 37 19.93 -0.21 18.21
CA ALA A 37 20.86 -1.31 18.41
C ALA A 37 20.13 -2.65 18.65
N ARG A 38 19.00 -2.63 19.38
CA ARG A 38 18.16 -3.82 19.62
C ARG A 38 17.48 -4.32 18.34
N LEU A 39 17.15 -3.43 17.41
CA LEU A 39 16.39 -3.73 16.18
C LEU A 39 17.26 -3.93 14.94
N SER A 40 18.55 -4.21 15.12
CA SER A 40 19.51 -4.41 14.01
C SER A 40 19.78 -3.16 13.18
N GLY A 41 19.61 -1.96 13.75
CA GLY A 41 20.07 -0.70 13.18
C GLY A 41 19.01 0.42 13.17
N GLU A 42 19.47 1.63 12.85
CA GLU A 42 18.64 2.85 12.81
C GLU A 42 17.53 2.75 11.76
N ASP A 43 17.81 2.20 10.58
CA ASP A 43 16.81 2.07 9.50
C ASP A 43 15.65 1.14 9.90
N ALA A 44 15.95 -0.01 10.50
CA ALA A 44 14.94 -0.95 10.96
C ALA A 44 14.07 -0.34 12.06
N TYR A 45 14.69 0.40 12.98
CA TYR A 45 13.98 1.14 14.01
C TYR A 45 13.07 2.23 13.42
N ARG A 46 13.59 3.05 12.51
CA ARG A 46 12.84 4.11 11.84
C ARG A 46 11.65 3.55 11.05
N VAL A 47 11.86 2.48 10.27
CA VAL A 47 10.78 1.80 9.54
C VAL A 47 9.71 1.31 10.50
N ARG A 48 10.09 0.71 11.64
CA ARG A 48 9.13 0.26 12.66
C ARG A 48 8.33 1.43 13.24
N MET A 49 8.97 2.53 13.62
CA MET A 49 8.28 3.70 14.18
C MET A 49 7.31 4.34 13.19
N VAL A 50 7.75 4.56 11.95
CA VAL A 50 6.90 5.14 10.90
C VAL A 50 5.71 4.23 10.63
N ASN A 51 5.89 2.91 10.54
CA ASN A 51 4.77 1.98 10.33
C ASN A 51 3.82 1.91 11.53
N ALA A 52 4.31 2.08 12.76
CA ALA A 52 3.45 2.17 13.95
C ALA A 52 2.59 3.44 13.91
N LEU A 53 3.19 4.61 13.67
CA LEU A 53 2.47 5.88 13.52
C LEU A 53 1.42 5.78 12.40
N LEU A 54 1.82 5.24 11.26
CA LEU A 54 0.97 5.09 10.09
C LEU A 54 -0.21 4.14 10.32
N GLY A 55 0.01 3.02 11.02
CA GLY A 55 -1.08 2.11 11.38
C GLY A 55 -2.16 2.80 12.22
N VAL A 56 -1.78 3.65 13.17
CA VAL A 56 -2.74 4.39 13.99
C VAL A 56 -3.47 5.47 13.18
N VAL A 57 -2.75 6.24 12.38
CA VAL A 57 -3.38 7.25 11.51
C VAL A 57 -4.33 6.59 10.50
N GLN A 58 -4.00 5.41 9.97
CA GLN A 58 -4.89 4.63 9.11
C GLN A 58 -6.12 4.11 9.85
N ALA A 59 -6.00 3.70 11.12
CA ALA A 59 -7.14 3.30 11.94
C ALA A 59 -8.10 4.47 12.19
N GLU A 60 -7.57 5.66 12.51
CA GLU A 60 -8.37 6.89 12.64
C GLU A 60 -9.06 7.25 11.32
N ALA A 61 -8.35 7.18 10.20
CA ALA A 61 -8.93 7.42 8.88
C ALA A 61 -10.07 6.43 8.56
N ALA A 62 -9.90 5.15 8.87
CA ALA A 62 -10.94 4.15 8.67
C ALA A 62 -12.20 4.41 9.52
N MET A 63 -12.04 4.91 10.75
CA MET A 63 -13.17 5.33 11.58
C MET A 63 -13.85 6.58 11.03
N ALA A 64 -13.08 7.54 10.50
CA ALA A 64 -13.62 8.74 9.87
C ALA A 64 -14.41 8.40 8.59
N ASP A 65 -13.91 7.46 7.78
CA ASP A 65 -14.55 7.00 6.54
C ASP A 65 -15.85 6.21 6.77
N ALA A 66 -16.08 5.70 7.99
CA ALA A 66 -17.32 4.99 8.33
C ALA A 66 -18.54 5.93 8.43
N VAL A 67 -18.32 7.24 8.52
CA VAL A 67 -19.39 8.24 8.56
C VAL A 67 -19.98 8.40 7.17
N ARG A 68 -21.31 8.30 7.05
CA ARG A 68 -22.01 8.57 5.80
C ARG A 68 -21.94 10.06 5.48
N ILE A 69 -21.08 10.43 4.54
CA ILE A 69 -21.00 11.77 3.95
C ILE A 69 -21.36 11.70 2.47
N ASP A 70 -21.38 12.86 1.82
CA ASP A 70 -21.60 12.97 0.38
C ASP A 70 -20.47 12.27 -0.42
N PRO A 71 -20.76 11.58 -1.53
CA PRO A 71 -19.72 10.92 -2.34
C PRO A 71 -18.61 11.86 -2.83
N ASP A 72 -18.93 13.11 -3.19
CA ASP A 72 -17.93 14.08 -3.63
C ASP A 72 -17.04 14.52 -2.46
N ALA A 73 -17.59 14.58 -1.24
CA ALA A 73 -16.83 14.83 -0.03
C ALA A 73 -15.86 13.68 0.29
N HIS A 74 -16.27 12.41 0.04
CA HIS A 74 -15.35 11.27 0.14
C HIS A 74 -14.21 11.37 -0.86
N VAL A 75 -14.50 11.69 -2.12
CA VAL A 75 -13.46 11.87 -3.16
C VAL A 75 -12.50 12.99 -2.78
N ALA A 76 -13.01 14.12 -2.28
CA ALA A 76 -12.18 15.23 -1.83
C ALA A 76 -11.25 14.85 -0.66
N ALA A 77 -11.73 14.04 0.29
CA ALA A 77 -10.90 13.52 1.38
C ALA A 77 -9.77 12.61 0.87
N TRP A 78 -10.07 11.76 -0.11
CA TRP A 78 -9.07 10.91 -0.78
C TRP A 78 -8.03 11.74 -1.54
N GLU A 79 -8.44 12.79 -2.24
CA GLU A 79 -7.51 13.71 -2.91
C GLU A 79 -6.60 14.45 -1.91
N GLU A 80 -7.12 14.83 -0.74
CA GLU A 80 -6.29 15.47 0.29
C GLU A 80 -5.24 14.49 0.86
N GLN A 81 -5.56 13.19 1.00
CA GLN A 81 -4.57 12.17 1.36
C GLN A 81 -3.44 12.10 0.31
N LEU A 82 -3.79 12.05 -0.97
CA LEU A 82 -2.82 11.99 -2.06
C LEU A 82 -1.93 13.23 -2.05
N LYS A 83 -2.52 14.41 -1.92
CA LYS A 83 -1.80 15.69 -1.81
C LYS A 83 -0.87 15.73 -0.60
N ALA A 84 -1.32 15.26 0.57
CA ALA A 84 -0.50 15.19 1.78
C ALA A 84 0.71 14.26 1.63
N ALA A 85 0.58 13.19 0.84
CA ALA A 85 1.69 12.31 0.46
C ALA A 85 2.64 12.91 -0.60
N GLY A 86 2.35 14.13 -1.09
CA GLY A 86 3.05 14.74 -2.22
C GLY A 86 2.71 14.08 -3.56
N ALA A 87 1.61 13.32 -3.63
CA ALA A 87 1.17 12.51 -4.75
C ALA A 87 -0.10 13.10 -5.40
N GLY A 88 -0.19 14.44 -5.42
CA GLY A 88 -1.32 15.19 -5.95
C GLY A 88 -1.45 15.09 -7.47
N PRO A 89 -2.44 15.78 -8.08
CA PRO A 89 -2.74 15.67 -9.51
C PRO A 89 -1.63 16.20 -10.43
N ASP A 90 -0.75 17.07 -9.93
CA ASP A 90 0.32 17.69 -10.72
C ASP A 90 1.49 16.74 -11.04
N ASP A 91 1.57 15.58 -10.38
CA ASP A 91 2.59 14.55 -10.61
C ASP A 91 1.92 13.16 -10.76
N PRO A 92 1.45 12.83 -11.98
CA PRO A 92 0.70 11.58 -12.21
C PRO A 92 1.55 10.33 -11.97
N VAL A 93 2.86 10.39 -12.22
CA VAL A 93 3.76 9.26 -11.98
C VAL A 93 3.88 9.01 -10.48
N ARG A 94 4.15 10.04 -9.68
CA ARG A 94 4.22 9.91 -8.22
C ARG A 94 2.89 9.51 -7.60
N ARG A 95 1.78 9.99 -8.14
CA ARG A 95 0.43 9.54 -7.76
C ARG A 95 0.28 8.04 -7.94
N VAL A 96 0.62 7.51 -9.12
CA VAL A 96 0.50 6.08 -9.42
C VAL A 96 1.46 5.25 -8.58
N GLU A 97 2.70 5.69 -8.39
CA GLU A 97 3.67 4.99 -7.53
C GLU A 97 3.23 4.95 -6.06
N PHE A 98 2.57 6.01 -5.56
CA PHE A 98 2.00 6.00 -4.22
C PHE A 98 0.84 4.98 -4.09
N LEU A 99 -0.06 4.92 -5.06
CA LEU A 99 -1.11 3.89 -5.12
C LEU A 99 -0.50 2.48 -5.20
N ARG A 100 0.55 2.31 -6.00
CA ARG A 100 1.27 1.04 -6.17
C ARG A 100 1.88 0.56 -4.86
N TRP A 101 2.42 1.47 -4.05
CA TRP A 101 2.90 1.19 -2.70
C TRP A 101 1.76 0.81 -1.74
N GLN A 102 0.59 1.47 -1.81
CA GLN A 102 -0.58 1.11 -0.99
C GLN A 102 -1.06 -0.31 -1.31
N VAL A 103 -1.07 -0.70 -2.58
CA VAL A 103 -1.44 -2.06 -3.02
C VAL A 103 -0.45 -3.10 -2.48
N LEU A 104 0.86 -2.84 -2.50
CA LEU A 104 1.85 -3.74 -1.90
C LEU A 104 1.61 -3.92 -0.41
N ARG A 105 1.34 -2.81 0.29
CA ARG A 105 1.05 -2.78 1.72
C ARG A 105 -0.16 -3.62 2.09
N ALA A 106 -1.24 -3.53 1.33
CA ALA A 106 -2.42 -4.37 1.52
C ALA A 106 -2.16 -5.84 1.12
N GLY A 107 -1.39 -6.07 0.05
CA GLY A 107 -1.17 -7.41 -0.50
C GLY A 107 -0.22 -8.29 0.32
N THR A 108 0.77 -7.73 1.02
CA THR A 108 1.73 -8.51 1.83
C THR A 108 1.07 -9.36 2.92
N PRO A 109 0.25 -8.82 3.84
CA PRO A 109 -0.39 -9.65 4.86
C PRO A 109 -1.34 -10.69 4.24
N VAL A 110 -1.97 -10.39 3.10
CA VAL A 110 -2.82 -11.35 2.38
C VAL A 110 -2.01 -12.52 1.84
N ARG A 111 -0.79 -12.27 1.33
CA ARG A 111 0.15 -13.35 0.94
C ARG A 111 0.54 -14.22 2.12
N GLU A 112 0.81 -13.62 3.28
CA GLU A 112 1.10 -14.38 4.50
C GLU A 112 -0.09 -15.27 4.91
N MET A 113 -1.32 -14.74 4.86
CA MET A 113 -2.53 -15.53 5.11
C MET A 113 -2.67 -16.70 4.13
N ALA A 114 -2.28 -16.49 2.87
CA ALA A 114 -2.31 -17.52 1.82
C ALA A 114 -1.30 -18.66 2.04
N THR A 115 -0.27 -18.47 2.88
CA THR A 115 0.63 -19.57 3.28
C THR A 115 -0.01 -20.51 4.30
N ASN A 116 -1.10 -20.10 4.96
CA ASN A 116 -1.83 -20.96 5.88
C ASN A 116 -2.80 -21.86 5.10
N HIS A 117 -2.53 -23.17 5.14
CA HIS A 117 -3.35 -24.19 4.46
C HIS A 117 -4.82 -24.23 4.91
N GLU A 118 -5.14 -23.73 6.11
CA GLU A 118 -6.52 -23.67 6.62
C GLU A 118 -7.32 -22.48 6.06
N ALA A 119 -6.66 -21.49 5.44
CA ALA A 119 -7.29 -20.25 5.03
C ALA A 119 -8.09 -20.37 3.70
N GLY A 120 -8.05 -21.54 3.05
CA GLY A 120 -8.74 -21.81 1.79
C GLY A 120 -8.17 -21.03 0.60
N PRO A 121 -8.84 -21.06 -0.56
CA PRO A 121 -8.29 -20.47 -1.80
C PRO A 121 -8.50 -18.95 -1.93
N ILE A 122 -9.34 -18.32 -1.09
CA ILE A 122 -9.67 -16.89 -1.24
C ILE A 122 -8.51 -15.95 -0.89
N PRO A 123 -7.72 -16.20 0.17
CA PRO A 123 -6.50 -15.42 0.41
C PRO A 123 -5.51 -15.49 -0.77
N LEU A 124 -5.37 -16.66 -1.42
CA LEU A 124 -4.57 -16.80 -2.64
C LEU A 124 -5.13 -15.93 -3.78
N ALA A 125 -6.46 -15.97 -3.99
CA ALA A 125 -7.11 -15.14 -4.99
C ALA A 125 -6.82 -13.65 -4.76
N ALA A 126 -7.01 -13.17 -3.52
CA ALA A 126 -6.76 -11.78 -3.15
C ALA A 126 -5.27 -11.39 -3.28
N ALA A 127 -4.33 -12.28 -2.93
CA ALA A 127 -2.91 -12.06 -3.10
C ALA A 127 -2.52 -11.91 -4.59
N HIS A 128 -3.11 -12.73 -5.45
CA HIS A 128 -2.93 -12.64 -6.90
C HIS A 128 -3.54 -11.35 -7.47
N THR A 129 -4.73 -10.94 -7.03
CA THR A 129 -5.34 -9.65 -7.41
C THR A 129 -4.45 -8.47 -7.01
N ALA A 130 -3.91 -8.45 -5.79
CA ALA A 130 -3.00 -7.40 -5.35
C ALA A 130 -1.71 -7.36 -6.20
N THR A 131 -1.19 -8.53 -6.58
CA THR A 131 -0.02 -8.64 -7.47
C THR A 131 -0.31 -8.08 -8.86
N ALA A 132 -1.44 -8.45 -9.45
CA ALA A 132 -1.85 -7.93 -10.76
C ALA A 132 -2.02 -6.41 -10.75
N LEU A 133 -2.74 -5.87 -9.75
CA LEU A 133 -2.96 -4.44 -9.64
C LEU A 133 -1.64 -3.67 -9.44
N HIS A 134 -0.72 -4.21 -8.64
CA HIS A 134 0.62 -3.64 -8.47
C HIS A 134 1.39 -3.54 -9.81
N LEU A 135 1.33 -4.59 -10.63
CA LEU A 135 1.98 -4.62 -11.94
C LEU A 135 1.32 -3.63 -12.91
N LEU A 136 -0.01 -3.59 -12.97
CA LEU A 136 -0.75 -2.67 -13.83
C LEU A 136 -0.47 -1.21 -13.47
N LEU A 137 -0.38 -0.87 -12.18
CA LEU A 137 0.01 0.47 -11.75
C LEU A 137 1.45 0.80 -12.17
N GLY A 138 2.38 -0.16 -12.11
CA GLY A 138 3.74 0.01 -12.65
C GLY A 138 3.74 0.33 -14.14
N VAL A 139 2.93 -0.39 -14.93
CA VAL A 139 2.76 -0.14 -16.37
C VAL A 139 2.18 1.24 -16.63
N ILE A 140 1.19 1.68 -15.84
CA ILE A 140 0.61 3.03 -15.96
C ILE A 140 1.69 4.09 -15.71
N ALA A 141 2.47 3.97 -14.64
CA ALA A 141 3.54 4.92 -14.32
C ALA A 141 4.63 4.95 -15.41
N ALA A 142 5.07 3.78 -15.89
CA ALA A 142 6.12 3.65 -16.90
C ALA A 142 5.66 4.09 -18.31
N SER A 143 4.36 4.02 -18.60
CA SER A 143 3.79 4.37 -19.90
C SER A 143 3.13 5.76 -19.91
N GLN A 144 3.40 6.59 -18.90
CA GLN A 144 2.85 7.94 -18.82
C GLN A 144 3.17 8.71 -20.10
N ASP A 145 2.13 9.27 -20.73
CA ASP A 145 2.17 9.99 -22.00
C ASP A 145 2.66 9.20 -23.23
N ALA A 146 3.18 7.99 -23.08
CA ALA A 146 3.71 7.17 -24.19
C ALA A 146 2.65 6.92 -25.27
N VAL A 147 1.40 6.65 -24.88
CA VAL A 147 0.27 6.50 -25.82
C VAL A 147 -0.01 7.79 -26.58
N ALA A 148 -0.02 8.93 -25.90
CA ALA A 148 -0.29 10.23 -26.52
C ALA A 148 0.83 10.65 -27.48
N GLN A 149 2.07 10.23 -27.19
CA GLN A 149 3.25 10.52 -28.00
C GLN A 149 3.50 9.48 -29.11
N GLY A 150 2.75 8.37 -29.11
CA GLY A 150 3.00 7.26 -30.05
C GLY A 150 4.34 6.55 -29.81
N ASP A 151 4.84 6.56 -28.57
CA ASP A 151 6.09 5.89 -28.18
C ASP A 151 5.85 4.38 -28.03
N VAL A 152 5.93 3.68 -29.17
CA VAL A 152 5.74 2.23 -29.26
C VAL A 152 6.85 1.47 -28.51
N GLU A 153 8.06 2.01 -28.40
CA GLU A 153 9.18 1.34 -27.74
C GLU A 153 8.93 1.24 -26.23
N THR A 154 8.56 2.35 -25.59
CA THR A 154 8.20 2.37 -24.17
C THR A 154 7.01 1.45 -23.87
N LEU A 155 6.00 1.43 -24.74
CA LEU A 155 4.84 0.54 -24.59
C LEU A 155 5.22 -0.93 -24.76
N ALA A 156 6.05 -1.26 -25.76
CA ALA A 156 6.51 -2.63 -25.99
C ALA A 156 7.36 -3.15 -24.83
N ALA A 157 8.14 -2.29 -24.18
CA ALA A 157 8.93 -2.64 -23.00
C ALA A 157 8.06 -3.08 -21.79
N GLN A 158 6.75 -2.78 -21.79
CA GLN A 158 5.83 -3.20 -20.72
C GLN A 158 5.14 -4.55 -20.97
N ALA A 159 5.38 -5.20 -22.12
CA ALA A 159 4.68 -6.42 -22.52
C ALA A 159 4.77 -7.55 -21.48
N ASP A 160 5.96 -7.79 -20.92
CA ASP A 160 6.17 -8.84 -19.92
C ASP A 160 5.41 -8.55 -18.62
N GLN A 161 5.35 -7.29 -18.19
CA GLN A 161 4.59 -6.89 -17.00
C GLN A 161 3.08 -7.03 -17.22
N LEU A 162 2.58 -6.68 -18.40
CA LEU A 162 1.18 -6.89 -18.78
C LEU A 162 0.82 -8.37 -18.82
N GLN A 163 1.71 -9.21 -19.36
CA GLN A 163 1.52 -10.66 -19.38
C GLN A 163 1.50 -11.24 -17.96
N ALA A 164 2.46 -10.86 -17.11
CA ALA A 164 2.50 -11.30 -15.72
C ALA A 164 1.27 -10.82 -14.92
N ALA A 165 0.79 -9.60 -15.16
CA ALA A 165 -0.43 -9.09 -14.54
C ALA A 165 -1.66 -9.92 -14.96
N ARG A 166 -1.75 -10.27 -16.25
CA ARG A 166 -2.82 -11.13 -16.77
C ARG A 166 -2.78 -12.53 -16.16
N GLU A 167 -1.60 -13.14 -16.04
CA GLU A 167 -1.44 -14.45 -15.41
C GLU A 167 -1.86 -14.43 -13.94
N ALA A 168 -1.47 -13.38 -13.20
CA ALA A 168 -1.93 -13.19 -11.82
C ALA A 168 -3.46 -13.03 -11.73
N LEU A 169 -4.10 -12.26 -12.63
CA LEU A 169 -5.56 -12.17 -12.66
C LEU A 169 -6.23 -13.52 -12.96
N SER A 170 -5.68 -14.30 -13.89
CA SER A 170 -6.19 -15.65 -14.19
C SER A 170 -6.13 -16.55 -12.96
N ALA A 171 -4.99 -16.57 -12.25
CA ALA A 171 -4.85 -17.36 -11.03
C ALA A 171 -5.83 -16.89 -9.93
N ALA A 172 -6.14 -15.60 -9.86
CA ALA A 172 -7.15 -15.08 -8.92
C ALA A 172 -8.56 -15.59 -9.25
N VAL A 173 -8.92 -15.62 -10.53
CA VAL A 173 -10.19 -16.18 -11.01
C VAL A 173 -10.26 -17.68 -10.70
N ASP A 174 -9.23 -18.45 -11.05
CA ASP A 174 -9.20 -19.91 -10.82
C ASP A 174 -9.40 -20.27 -9.34
N ASN A 175 -8.75 -19.53 -8.42
CA ASN A 175 -8.92 -19.73 -6.98
C ASN A 175 -10.32 -19.36 -6.47
N THR A 176 -10.96 -18.34 -7.07
CA THR A 176 -12.35 -17.98 -6.76
C THR A 176 -13.30 -19.06 -7.24
N GLU A 177 -13.10 -19.57 -8.45
CA GLU A 177 -13.87 -20.67 -9.02
C GLU A 177 -13.72 -21.96 -8.22
N LEU A 178 -12.52 -22.25 -7.70
CA LEU A 178 -12.29 -23.39 -6.83
C LEU A 178 -13.22 -23.37 -5.61
N LEU A 179 -13.32 -22.23 -4.90
CA LEU A 179 -14.25 -22.13 -3.77
C LEU A 179 -15.70 -22.28 -4.23
N LEU A 180 -16.10 -21.64 -5.33
CA LEU A 180 -17.46 -21.75 -5.85
C LEU A 180 -17.82 -23.22 -6.18
N ASN A 181 -16.88 -23.98 -6.74
CA ASN A 181 -17.09 -25.39 -7.06
C ASN A 181 -17.15 -26.26 -5.80
N MET A 182 -16.33 -25.98 -4.78
CA MET A 182 -16.43 -26.61 -3.47
C MET A 182 -17.81 -26.37 -2.83
N LEU A 183 -18.31 -25.12 -2.87
CA LEU A 183 -19.64 -24.77 -2.34
C LEU A 183 -20.77 -25.48 -3.08
N LYS A 184 -20.72 -25.52 -4.42
CA LYS A 184 -21.69 -26.27 -5.24
C LYS A 184 -21.72 -27.76 -4.88
N SER A 185 -20.56 -28.35 -4.58
CA SER A 185 -20.46 -29.77 -4.20
C SER A 185 -21.15 -30.11 -2.88
N VAL A 186 -21.41 -29.12 -2.03
CA VAL A 186 -22.13 -29.28 -0.74
C VAL A 186 -23.57 -28.75 -0.80
N GLY A 187 -24.08 -28.41 -1.99
CA GLY A 187 -25.49 -28.03 -2.20
C GLY A 187 -25.83 -26.57 -1.93
N LEU A 188 -24.84 -25.67 -1.99
CA LEU A 188 -25.03 -24.20 -2.00
C LEU A 188 -24.96 -23.63 -3.41
#